data_AF-A0A7J3U8I8-F1
#
_entry.id   AF-A0A7J3U8I8-F1
#
_cell.length_a   1.000
_cell.length_b   1.000
_cell.length_c   1.000
_cell.angle_alpha   90.00
_cell.angle_beta   90.00
_cell.angle_gamma   90.00
#
_symmetry.space_group_name_H-M   'P 1'
#
loop_
_entity.id
_entity.type
_entity.pdbx_description
1 polymer ?
#
loop_
_entity_poly.entity_id
_entity_poly.type
_entity_poly.pdbx_seq_one_letter_code
_entity_poly.pdbx_strand_id
1 'polypeptide(L)' 'MVKVNVYGMDGNVVSKVELSPVFSTPYRPDVIKKSFWAVQSNKRQPYGVDVLAGMMYA' A
#
# COMPACT_ATOMS: atom_id res chain seq x y z
N MET A 1 -13.46 24.43 2.51
CA MET A 1 -12.14 24.08 1.95
C MET A 1 -11.08 24.31 3.01
N VAL A 2 -10.34 23.26 3.39
CA VAL A 2 -9.31 23.34 4.44
C VAL A 2 -8.00 23.75 3.79
N LYS A 3 -7.37 24.82 4.30
CA LYS A 3 -6.04 25.27 3.86
C LYS A 3 -4.99 24.72 4.81
N VAL A 4 -3.95 24.13 4.25
CA VAL A 4 -2.87 23.46 4.99
C VAL A 4 -1.56 24.22 4.78
N ASN A 5 -0.72 24.23 5.81
CA ASN A 5 0.57 24.91 5.75
C ASN A 5 1.59 24.06 4.99
N VAL A 6 2.42 24.71 4.18
CA VAL A 6 3.63 24.13 3.59
C VAL A 6 4.81 24.62 4.41
N TYR A 7 5.55 23.68 4.97
CA TYR A 7 6.74 23.95 5.76
C TYR A 7 7.98 23.90 4.87
N GLY A 8 8.87 24.87 5.06
CA GLY A 8 10.20 24.89 4.45
C GLY A 8 11.19 24.01 5.22
N MET A 9 12.41 23.91 4.71
CA MET A 9 13.48 23.11 5.35
C MET A 9 13.82 23.60 6.76
N ASP A 10 13.68 24.90 7.01
CA ASP A 10 13.93 25.52 8.32
C ASP A 10 12.75 25.40 9.31
N GLY A 11 11.68 24.69 8.92
CA GLY A 11 10.47 24.54 9.73
C GLY A 11 9.54 25.76 9.73
N ASN A 12 9.92 26.85 9.04
CA ASN A 12 9.05 28.01 8.85
C ASN A 12 7.92 27.73 7.84
N VAL A 13 6.77 28.37 8.03
CA VAL A 13 5.64 28.29 7.10
C VAL A 13 5.93 29.15 5.89
N VAL A 14 6.11 28.51 4.73
CA VAL A 14 6.45 29.18 3.46
C VAL A 14 5.18 29.58 2.71
N SER A 15 4.13 28.75 2.76
CA SER A 15 2.88 29.02 2.05
C SER A 15 1.71 28.23 2.63
N LYS A 16 0.49 28.53 2.15
CA LYS A 16 -0.72 27.76 2.44
C LYS A 16 -1.31 27.22 1.15
N VAL A 17 -1.57 25.92 1.10
CA VAL A 17 -2.12 25.22 -0.06
C VAL A 17 -3.49 24.65 0.29
N GLU A 18 -4.39 24.59 -0.68
CA GLU A 18 -5.70 23.98 -0.51
C GLU A 18 -5.58 22.45 -0.48
N LEU A 19 -6.25 21.82 0.48
CA LEU A 19 -6.24 20.37 0.60
C LEU A 19 -7.00 19.74 -0.58
N SER A 20 -6.33 18.86 -1.32
CA SER A 20 -6.93 18.13 -2.44
C SER A 20 -8.18 17.35 -2.01
N PRO A 21 -9.22 17.25 -2.87
CA PRO A 21 -10.47 16.54 -2.54
C PRO A 21 -10.26 15.05 -2.22
N VAL A 22 -9.13 14.46 -2.62
CA VAL A 22 -8.78 13.06 -2.31
C VAL A 22 -8.76 12.82 -0.79
N PHE A 23 -8.36 13.80 0.01
CA PHE A 23 -8.32 13.66 1.48
C PHE A 23 -9.70 13.69 2.13
N SER A 24 -10.75 14.07 1.40
CA SER A 24 -12.14 13.99 1.85
C SER A 24 -12.80 12.65 1.52
N THR A 25 -12.06 11.71 0.92
CA THR A 25 -12.60 10.38 0.62
C THR A 25 -12.92 9.60 1.90
N PRO A 26 -14.04 8.86 1.93
CA PRO A 26 -14.43 8.12 3.12
C PRO A 26 -13.44 7.00 3.40
N TYR A 27 -13.04 6.89 4.67
CA TYR A 27 -12.12 5.85 5.11
C TYR A 27 -12.80 4.47 5.10
N ARG A 28 -12.30 3.57 4.25
CA ARG A 28 -12.83 2.21 4.06
C ARG A 28 -11.74 1.14 4.30
N PRO A 29 -11.51 0.75 5.57
CA PRO A 29 -10.45 -0.20 5.91
C PRO A 29 -10.67 -1.59 5.30
N ASP A 30 -11.93 -1.97 5.06
CA ASP A 30 -12.33 -3.21 4.37
C ASP A 30 -11.75 -3.29 2.95
N VAL A 31 -11.92 -2.23 2.16
CA VAL A 31 -11.43 -2.16 0.77
C VAL A 31 -9.91 -2.06 0.74
N ILE A 32 -9.34 -1.20 1.58
CA ILE A 32 -7.88 -1.00 1.64
C ILE A 32 -7.19 -2.34 1.93
N LYS A 33 -7.68 -3.07 2.92
CA LYS A 33 -7.10 -4.37 3.31
C LYS A 33 -7.27 -5.42 2.22
N LYS A 34 -8.44 -5.51 1.60
CA LYS A 34 -8.70 -6.45 0.49
C LYS A 34 -7.77 -6.18 -0.70
N SER A 35 -7.66 -4.92 -1.12
CA SER A 35 -6.79 -4.52 -2.23
C SER A 35 -5.32 -4.78 -1.91
N PHE A 36 -4.88 -4.52 -0.68
CA PHE A 36 -3.52 -4.81 -0.24
C PHE A 36 -3.19 -6.30 -0.36
N TRP A 37 -4.05 -7.20 0.15
CA TRP A 37 -3.80 -8.64 0.09
C TRP A 37 -3.76 -9.19 -1.33
N ALA A 38 -4.59 -8.67 -2.23
CA ALA A 38 -4.55 -9.05 -3.65
C ALA A 38 -3.20 -8.68 -4.27
N VAL A 39 -2.75 -7.44 -4.09
CA VAL A 39 -1.45 -6.97 -4.59
C VAL A 39 -0.30 -7.75 -3.97
N GLN A 40 -0.35 -8.00 -2.66
CA GLN A 40 0.68 -8.74 -1.93
C GLN A 40 0.79 -10.19 -2.41
N SER A 41 -0.34 -10.84 -2.67
CA SER A 41 -0.38 -12.22 -3.15
C SER A 41 0.26 -12.36 -4.53
N ASN A 42 0.03 -11.37 -5.41
CA ASN A 42 0.61 -11.34 -6.76
C ASN A 42 2.15 -11.19 -6.76
N LYS A 43 2.74 -10.63 -5.70
CA LYS A 43 4.20 -10.49 -5.58
C LYS A 43 4.89 -11.78 -5.14
N ARG A 44 4.16 -12.75 -4.60
CA ARG A 44 4.73 -13.98 -4.04
C ARG A 44 5.27 -14.87 -5.16
N GLN A 45 6.54 -15.27 -5.05
CA GLN A 45 7.13 -16.24 -5.98
C GLN A 45 6.55 -17.64 -5.74
N PRO A 46 6.23 -18.40 -6.80
CA PRO A 46 5.81 -19.78 -6.66
C PRO A 46 6.99 -20.63 -6.15
N TYR A 47 6.70 -21.53 -5.24
CA TYR A 47 7.66 -22.51 -4.74
C TYR A 47 6.92 -23.84 -4.53
N GLY A 48 7.64 -24.93 -4.70
CA GLY A 48 7.11 -26.28 -4.57
C GLY A 48 8.25 -27.29 -4.52
N VAL A 49 7.96 -28.47 -3.97
CA VAL A 49 8.87 -29.62 -4.00
C VAL A 49 8.80 -30.32 -5.37
N ASP A 50 9.77 -31.18 -5.66
CA ASP A 50 9.74 -32.03 -6.86
C ASP A 50 8.47 -32.89 -6.87
N VAL A 51 7.86 -33.06 -8.05
CA VAL A 51 6.63 -33.84 -8.23
C VAL A 51 6.82 -35.30 -7.82
N LEU A 52 8.02 -35.86 -7.95
CA LEU A 52 8.37 -37.24 -7.60
C LEU A 52 9.07 -37.37 -6.26
N ALA A 53 9.11 -36.29 -5.44
CA ALA A 53 9.75 -36.32 -4.14
C ALA A 53 9.20 -37.48 -3.26
N GLY A 54 10.06 -38.44 -2.92
CA GLY A 54 9.71 -39.63 -2.12
C GLY A 54 9.18 -40.83 -2.91
N MET A 55 8.99 -40.73 -4.24
CA MET A 55 8.49 -41.85 -5.07
C MET A 55 9.59 -42.68 -5.71
N MET A 56 10.82 -42.15 -5.86
CA MET A 56 11.97 -42.91 -6.37
C MET A 56 12.69 -43.66 -5.23
N TYR A 57 12.11 -44.77 -4.78
CA TYR A 57 12.82 -45.75 -3.97
C TYR A 57 13.19 -46.97 -4.83
N ALA A 58 14.34 -47.58 -4.51
CA ALA A 58 14.85 -48.80 -5.16
C ALA A 58 14.19 -50.07 -4.61
#